data_AF-A0AAD4BQJ9-F1
#
_entry.id   AF-A0AAD4BQJ9-F1
#
_cell.length_a   1.000
_cell.length_b   1.000
_cell.length_c   1.000
_cell.angle_alpha   90.00
_cell.angle_beta   90.00
_cell.angle_gamma   90.00
#
_symmetry.space_group_name_H-M   'P 1'
#
loop_
_entity.id
_entity.type
_entity.pdbx_description
1 polymer ?
#
loop_
_entity_poly.entity_id
_entity_poly.type
_entity_poly.pdbx_seq_one_letter_code
_entity_poly.pdbx_strand_id
1 'polypeptide(L)'
;MLNNLGLSFTTRVERLGELRDLEDAISTHRDAVHLTPDGHPDKPSHLNNLGLSFRARFERLGEPSDLEDAISLYSHSASVPIGPISCITQLDIMCSN
;
A
#
# COMPACT_ATOMS: atom_id res chain seq x y z
N MET A 1 -5.58 -35.15 -25.10
CA MET A 1 -6.68 -34.24 -24.69
C MET A 1 -6.74 -34.00 -23.18
N LEU A 2 -6.50 -35.01 -22.31
CA LEU A 2 -6.43 -34.83 -20.85
C LEU A 2 -5.22 -34.01 -20.36
N ASN A 3 -4.09 -34.06 -21.07
CA ASN A 3 -2.87 -33.36 -20.65
C ASN A 3 -3.04 -31.83 -20.65
N ASN A 4 -3.67 -31.27 -21.69
CA ASN A 4 -3.91 -29.83 -21.78
C ASN A 4 -4.97 -29.35 -20.79
N LEU A 5 -5.94 -30.20 -20.46
CA LEU A 5 -6.95 -29.90 -19.45
C LEU A 5 -6.34 -29.91 -18.03
N GLY A 6 -5.48 -30.88 -17.74
CA GLY A 6 -4.74 -30.94 -16.47
C GLY A 6 -3.81 -29.75 -16.26
N LEU A 7 -3.10 -29.32 -17.32
CA LEU A 7 -2.28 -28.11 -17.29
C LEU A 7 -3.14 -26.85 -17.06
N SER A 8 -4.27 -26.72 -17.76
CA SER A 8 -5.21 -25.61 -17.57
C SER A 8 -5.75 -25.53 -16.13
N PHE A 9 -6.10 -26.67 -15.52
CA PHE A 9 -6.51 -26.70 -14.13
C PHE A 9 -5.39 -26.34 -13.16
N THR A 10 -4.18 -26.82 -13.40
CA THR A 10 -3.01 -26.52 -12.55
C THR A 10 -2.72 -25.03 -12.56
N THR A 11 -2.61 -24.42 -13.75
CA THR A 11 -2.41 -22.97 -13.91
C THR A 11 -3.53 -22.16 -13.27
N ARG A 12 -4.78 -22.64 -13.35
CA ARG A 12 -5.91 -21.96 -12.70
C ARG A 12 -5.81 -21.99 -11.18
N VAL A 13 -5.44 -23.14 -10.60
CA VAL A 13 -5.29 -23.29 -9.15
C VAL A 13 -4.13 -22.42 -8.64
N GLU A 14 -2.99 -22.41 -9.33
CA GLU A 14 -1.85 -21.55 -9.01
C GLU A 14 -2.25 -20.07 -9.04
N ARG A 15 -2.91 -19.63 -10.12
CA ARG A 15 -3.36 -18.24 -10.25
C ARG A 15 -4.34 -17.84 -9.14
N LEU A 16 -5.24 -18.72 -8.73
CA LEU A 16 -6.18 -18.47 -7.64
C LEU A 16 -5.48 -18.42 -6.28
N GLY A 17 -4.48 -19.28 -6.06
CA GLY A 17 -3.64 -19.25 -4.86
C GLY A 17 -2.92 -17.91 -4.73
N GLU A 18 -2.21 -17.51 -5.78
CA GLU A 18 -1.50 -16.23 -5.82
C GLU A 18 -2.44 -15.02 -5.64
N LEU A 19 -3.65 -15.08 -6.20
CA LEU A 19 -4.63 -14.03 -6.02
C LEU A 19 -5.08 -13.92 -4.55
N ARG A 20 -5.33 -15.06 -3.89
CA ARG A 20 -5.72 -15.07 -2.48
C ARG A 20 -4.60 -14.50 -1.60
N ASP A 21 -3.35 -14.87 -1.88
CA ASP A 21 -2.19 -14.35 -1.16
C ASP A 21 -2.05 -12.82 -1.34
N LEU A 22 -2.37 -12.29 -2.52
CA LEU A 22 -2.40 -10.84 -2.77
C LEU A 22 -3.54 -10.15 -2.02
N GLU A 23 -4.73 -10.73 -1.95
CA GLU A 23 -5.86 -10.18 -1.19
C GLU A 23 -5.57 -10.16 0.33
N ASP A 24 -4.95 -11.22 0.85
CA ASP A 24 -4.52 -11.30 2.25
C ASP A 24 -3.43 -10.25 2.55
N ALA A 25 -2.49 -10.03 1.63
CA ALA A 25 -1.47 -8.98 1.74
C ALA A 25 -2.09 -7.57 1.74
N ILE A 26 -3.05 -7.30 0.85
CA ILE A 26 -3.78 -6.01 0.81
C ILE A 26 -4.52 -5.77 2.13
N SER A 27 -5.21 -6.76 2.67
CA SER A 27 -5.91 -6.64 3.95
C SER A 27 -4.93 -6.30 5.08
N THR A 28 -3.82 -7.04 5.16
CA THR A 28 -2.78 -6.85 6.18
C THR A 28 -2.15 -5.46 6.10
N HIS A 29 -1.84 -4.98 4.90
CA HIS A 29 -1.28 -3.64 4.71
C HIS A 29 -2.30 -2.53 4.98
N ARG A 30 -3.58 -2.74 4.67
CA ARG A 30 -4.66 -1.80 5.02
C ARG A 30 -4.80 -1.69 6.53
N ASP A 31 -4.76 -2.80 7.26
CA ASP A 31 -4.80 -2.80 8.73
C ASP A 31 -3.59 -2.08 9.31
N ALA A 32 -2.38 -2.31 8.77
CA ALA A 32 -1.18 -1.59 9.19
C ALA A 32 -1.31 -0.07 9.00
N VAL A 33 -1.85 0.38 7.87
CA VAL A 33 -2.12 1.80 7.60
C VAL A 33 -3.16 2.38 8.57
N HIS A 34 -4.21 1.61 8.89
CA HIS A 34 -5.29 2.03 9.78
C HIS A 34 -4.83 2.13 11.24
N LEU A 35 -4.01 1.19 11.69
CA LEU A 35 -3.48 1.13 13.06
C LEU A 35 -2.35 2.14 13.31
N THR A 36 -1.73 2.65 12.24
CA THR A 36 -0.64 3.62 12.34
C THR A 36 -1.18 5.05 12.37
N PRO A 37 -0.93 5.84 13.43
CA PRO A 37 -1.38 7.23 13.52
C PRO A 37 -0.81 8.12 12.42
N ASP A 38 -1.56 9.17 12.05
CA ASP A 38 -1.06 10.20 11.14
C ASP A 38 0.17 10.91 11.74
N GLY A 39 1.23 11.04 10.93
CA GLY A 39 2.53 11.61 11.36
C GLY A 39 3.53 10.59 11.92
N HIS A 40 3.16 9.32 12.07
CA HIS A 40 4.12 8.27 12.42
C HIS A 40 5.13 8.05 11.27
N PRO A 41 6.45 7.94 11.56
CA PRO A 41 7.49 7.85 10.53
C PRO A 41 7.33 6.65 9.59
N ASP A 42 6.73 5.55 10.08
CA ASP A 42 6.55 4.32 9.28
C ASP A 42 5.26 4.33 8.43
N LYS A 43 4.36 5.31 8.63
CA LYS A 43 3.09 5.36 7.88
C LYS A 43 3.28 5.46 6.36
N PRO A 44 4.20 6.29 5.84
CA PRO A 44 4.51 6.32 4.40
C PRO A 44 4.96 4.95 3.86
N SER A 45 5.76 4.20 4.62
CA SER A 45 6.21 2.86 4.21
C SER A 45 5.05 1.86 4.14
N HIS A 46 4.10 1.91 5.08
CA HIS A 46 2.89 1.09 5.01
C HIS A 46 2.00 1.43 3.81
N LEU A 47 1.81 2.73 3.53
CA LEU A 47 1.07 3.20 2.34
C LEU A 47 1.74 2.75 1.04
N ASN A 48 3.07 2.83 0.95
CA ASN A 48 3.83 2.35 -0.20
C ASN A 48 3.64 0.84 -0.43
N ASN A 49 3.73 0.03 0.64
CA ASN A 49 3.54 -1.41 0.54
C ASN A 49 2.11 -1.80 0.14
N LEU A 50 1.12 -1.05 0.63
CA LEU A 50 -0.27 -1.21 0.20
C LEU A 50 -0.44 -0.88 -1.30
N GLY A 51 0.14 0.22 -1.76
CA GLY A 51 0.15 0.59 -3.19
C GLY A 51 0.85 -0.43 -4.08
N LEU A 52 1.94 -1.05 -3.60
CA LEU A 52 2.64 -2.13 -4.32
C LEU A 52 1.76 -3.38 -4.45
N SER A 53 0.98 -3.69 -3.42
CA SER A 53 0.08 -4.85 -3.42
C SER A 53 -1.09 -4.65 -4.39
N PHE A 54 -1.66 -3.44 -4.44
CA PHE A 54 -2.67 -3.09 -5.45
C PHE A 54 -2.10 -3.13 -6.88
N ARG A 55 -0.87 -2.64 -7.11
CA ARG A 55 -0.21 -2.77 -8.42
C ARG A 55 -0.04 -4.22 -8.84
N ALA A 56 0.42 -5.09 -7.92
CA ALA A 56 0.57 -6.50 -8.20
C ALA A 56 -0.77 -7.17 -8.53
N ARG A 57 -1.86 -6.80 -7.85
CA ARG A 57 -3.21 -7.28 -8.16
C ARG A 57 -3.68 -6.81 -9.55
N PHE A 58 -3.43 -5.55 -9.89
CA PHE A 58 -3.71 -5.02 -11.23
C PHE A 58 -2.96 -5.78 -12.33
N GLU A 59 -1.67 -6.06 -12.14
CA GLU A 59 -0.88 -6.84 -13.11
C GLU A 59 -1.44 -8.27 -13.34
N ARG A 60 -2.20 -8.81 -12.37
CA ARG A 60 -2.77 -10.17 -12.42
C ARG A 60 -4.21 -10.24 -12.90
N LEU A 61 -5.02 -9.23 -12.61
CA LEU A 61 -6.44 -9.18 -12.94
C LEU A 61 -6.77 -8.20 -14.07
N GLY A 62 -5.96 -7.16 -14.25
CA GLY A 62 -6.21 -6.07 -15.20
C GLY A 62 -7.33 -5.12 -14.77
N GLU A 63 -7.73 -5.16 -13.50
CA GLU A 63 -8.85 -4.37 -12.98
C GLU A 63 -8.43 -2.91 -12.71
N PRO A 64 -8.89 -1.93 -13.51
CA PRO A 64 -8.40 -0.56 -13.45
C PRO A 64 -8.65 0.14 -12.11
N SER A 65 -9.62 -0.32 -11.32
CA SER A 65 -9.89 0.17 -9.96
C SER A 65 -8.70 -0.05 -9.00
N ASP A 66 -7.98 -1.17 -9.12
CA ASP A 66 -6.79 -1.42 -8.29
C ASP A 66 -5.66 -0.41 -8.61
N LEU A 67 -5.58 0.07 -9.85
CA LEU A 67 -4.59 1.08 -10.26
C LEU A 67 -4.92 2.47 -9.69
N GLU A 68 -6.19 2.86 -9.68
CA GLU A 68 -6.65 4.11 -9.06
C GLU A 68 -6.36 4.13 -7.55
N ASP A 69 -6.64 3.02 -6.86
CA ASP A 69 -6.35 2.85 -5.44
C ASP A 69 -4.84 2.95 -5.16
N ALA A 70 -3.99 2.31 -5.98
CA ALA A 70 -2.54 2.40 -5.85
C ALA A 70 -2.03 3.85 -6.02
N ILE A 71 -2.52 4.57 -7.03
CA ILE A 71 -2.15 5.97 -7.30
C ILE A 71 -2.55 6.87 -6.13
N SER A 72 -3.77 6.70 -5.62
CA SER A 72 -4.24 7.42 -4.44
C SER A 72 -3.30 7.21 -3.26
N LEU A 73 -2.92 5.96 -2.96
CA LEU A 73 -2.02 5.65 -1.84
C LEU A 73 -0.61 6.22 -2.00
N TYR A 74 -0.03 6.17 -3.20
CA TYR A 74 1.28 6.77 -3.43
C TYR A 74 1.25 8.30 -3.28
N SER A 75 0.18 8.97 -3.73
CA SER A 75 0.02 10.41 -3.54
C SER A 75 -0.13 10.78 -2.07
N HIS A 76 -0.87 9.98 -1.28
CA HIS A 76 -1.00 10.16 0.16
C HIS A 76 0.33 9.95 0.88
N SER A 77 1.12 8.94 0.49
CA SER A 77 2.46 8.70 1.04
C SER A 77 3.40 9.88 0.80
N ALA A 78 3.32 10.53 -0.36
CA ALA A 78 4.15 11.68 -0.71
C ALA A 78 3.68 12.99 -0.05
N SER A 79 2.44 13.03 0.43
CA SER A 79 1.82 14.20 1.07
C SER A 79 1.70 14.08 2.59
N VAL A 80 2.09 12.94 3.20
CA VAL A 80 2.28 12.88 4.65
C VAL A 80 3.31 13.95 5.00
N PRO A 81 2.95 14.98 5.79
CA PRO A 81 3.95 15.94 6.23
C PRO A 81 4.98 15.13 7.02
N ILE A 82 6.19 15.03 6.48
CA ILE A 82 7.39 14.85 7.29
C ILE A 82 7.21 15.92 8.36
N GLY A 83 6.94 15.49 9.60
CA GLY A 83 6.54 16.39 10.67
C GLY A 83 7.42 17.63 10.68
N PRO A 84 6.88 18.82 10.96
CA PRO A 84 7.60 20.05 10.74
C PRO A 84 8.93 19.99 11.51
N ILE A 85 10.03 20.20 10.79
CA ILE A 85 11.31 20.65 11.39
C ILE A 85 11.09 21.93 12.24
N SER A 86 9.90 22.55 12.19
CA SER A 86 9.52 23.75 12.95
C SER A 86 9.31 23.56 14.45
N CYS A 87 9.41 22.35 15.03
CA CYS A 87 9.40 22.23 16.50
C CYS A 87 10.75 22.67 17.12
N ILE A 88 11.84 22.79 16.34
CA ILE A 88 13.16 23.21 16.84
C ILE A 88 13.36 24.73 16.77
N THR A 89 12.62 25.46 15.93
CA THR A 89 12.83 26.91 15.73
C THR A 89 11.99 27.81 16.64
N GLN A 90 11.15 27.25 17.51
CA GLN A 90 10.26 28.03 18.38
C GLN A 90 10.83 28.18 19.80
N LEU A 91 12.12 28.52 19.91
CA LEU A 91 12.74 28.82 21.21
C LEU A 91 13.43 30.19 21.33
N ASP A 92 13.30 31.13 20.39
CA ASP A 92 14.10 32.39 20.50
C ASP A 92 13.43 33.71 20.08
N ILE A 93 12.11 33.82 19.87
CA ILE A 93 11.52 35.13 19.56
C ILE A 93 10.21 35.37 20.33
N MET A 94 10.31 36.33 21.26
CA MET A 94 9.28 37.05 22.02
C MET A 94 8.72 36.38 23.28
N CYS A 95 9.49 36.47 24.37
CA CYS A 95 9.07 37.17 25.60
C CYS A 95 10.29 37.42 26.52
N SER A 96 11.11 38.44 26.20
CA SER A 96 11.98 39.12 27.15
C SER A 96 12.23 40.55 26.66
N ASN A 97 11.67 41.51 27.41
CA ASN A 97 11.77 42.97 27.35
C ASN A 97 11.46 43.68 26.02
#